data_AF-A0A9C8XH13-F1
#
_entry.id   AF-A0A9C8XH13-F1
#
_cell.length_a   1.000
_cell.length_b   1.000
_cell.length_c   1.000
_cell.angle_alpha   90.00
_cell.angle_beta   90.00
_cell.angle_gamma   90.00
#
_symmetry.space_group_name_H-M   'P 1'
#
loop_
_entity.id
_entity.type
_entity.pdbx_description
1 polymer ?
#
loop_
_entity_poly.entity_id
_entity_poly.type
_entity_poly.pdbx_seq_one_letter_code
_entity_poly.pdbx_strand_id
1 'polypeptide(L)'
;MKKLLQYILLSTGLLFSFMAVAGGVYQKPADFINEAFSGQPPKAKVLWLDKTLKKQLSDILGHPYRGMRIRYWPQDKKTAWILEEIGKEKPITTGIIINNGKIEQIKVLVFRESRGWEVRHDFFTGQFKQAGLKPDNSLDRHIDNISGATLSVRALKKLATIALLLDATVQQKQARK
;
A
#
# COMPACT_ATOMS: atom_id res chain seq x y z
N MET A 1 -19.21 -57.11 46.07
CA MET A 1 -20.38 -56.20 46.09
C MET A 1 -19.93 -54.79 45.76
N LYS A 2 -20.57 -54.18 44.75
CA LYS A 2 -20.80 -52.74 44.53
C LYS A 2 -19.57 -51.86 44.23
N LYS A 3 -19.37 -51.52 42.94
CA LYS A 3 -19.75 -50.26 42.26
C LYS A 3 -18.57 -49.26 42.28
N LEU A 4 -17.93 -49.07 41.13
CA LEU A 4 -18.17 -47.96 40.19
C LEU A 4 -17.66 -46.63 40.75
N LEU A 5 -16.50 -46.18 40.27
CA LEU A 5 -16.23 -44.75 40.19
C LEU A 5 -15.40 -44.47 38.92
N GLN A 6 -16.14 -44.07 37.88
CA GLN A 6 -15.61 -43.47 36.66
C GLN A 6 -15.01 -42.11 37.02
N TYR A 7 -13.71 -41.93 36.83
CA TYR A 7 -13.12 -40.59 36.88
C TYR A 7 -13.30 -39.92 35.52
N ILE A 8 -14.27 -39.02 35.50
CA ILE A 8 -14.59 -38.15 34.38
C ILE A 8 -13.48 -37.12 34.21
N LEU A 9 -13.01 -37.03 32.97
CA LEU A 9 -12.29 -35.94 32.31
C LEU A 9 -12.47 -34.56 32.98
N LEU A 10 -11.36 -33.92 33.34
CA LEU A 10 -11.28 -32.46 33.37
C LEU A 10 -9.97 -32.03 32.69
N SER A 11 -9.98 -32.08 31.35
CA SER A 11 -8.98 -31.41 30.54
C SER A 11 -9.27 -29.90 30.58
N THR A 12 -8.62 -29.17 31.49
CA THR A 12 -8.60 -27.71 31.51
C THR A 12 -7.87 -27.21 30.25
N GLY A 13 -8.61 -27.03 29.16
CA GLY A 13 -8.12 -26.32 27.99
C GLY A 13 -7.91 -24.86 28.33
N LEU A 14 -6.65 -24.48 28.62
CA LEU A 14 -6.25 -23.08 28.66
C LEU A 14 -6.40 -22.53 27.23
N LEU A 15 -7.55 -21.91 26.95
CA LEU A 15 -7.73 -21.10 25.76
C LEU A 15 -6.83 -19.86 25.90
N PHE A 16 -5.58 -19.97 25.45
CA PHE A 16 -4.74 -18.81 25.19
C PHE A 16 -5.41 -18.01 24.08
N SER A 17 -6.20 -17.01 24.47
CA SER A 17 -6.67 -15.99 23.53
C SER A 17 -5.45 -15.24 23.03
N PHE A 18 -4.99 -15.57 21.81
CA PHE A 18 -4.08 -14.72 21.08
C PHE A 18 -4.79 -13.37 20.86
N MET A 19 -4.47 -12.38 21.70
CA MET A 19 -4.72 -10.99 21.33
C MET A 19 -3.86 -10.69 20.10
N ALA A 20 -4.47 -10.80 18.92
CA ALA A 20 -3.87 -10.29 17.70
C ALA A 20 -3.71 -8.78 17.87
N VAL A 21 -2.47 -8.32 18.09
CA VAL A 21 -2.15 -6.90 17.99
C VAL A 21 -2.38 -6.51 16.54
N ALA A 22 -3.45 -5.77 16.29
CA ALA A 22 -3.73 -5.22 14.97
C ALA A 22 -2.77 -4.04 14.69
N GLY A 23 -2.04 -4.11 13.58
CA GLY A 23 -1.01 -3.14 13.19
C GLY A 23 0.42 -3.65 13.40
N GLY A 24 1.31 -3.31 12.48
CA GLY A 24 2.70 -3.74 12.48
C GLY A 24 3.39 -3.57 11.13
N VAL A 25 4.62 -4.08 11.04
CA VAL A 25 5.37 -4.23 9.79
C VAL A 25 4.98 -5.57 9.17
N TYR A 26 4.17 -5.55 8.12
CA TYR A 26 3.79 -6.75 7.37
C TYR A 26 4.89 -7.19 6.40
N GLN A 27 5.60 -6.22 5.82
CA GLN A 27 6.77 -6.44 4.99
C GLN A 27 7.67 -5.21 5.07
N LYS A 28 8.99 -5.41 5.15
CA LYS A 28 9.91 -4.27 5.11
C LYS A 28 9.93 -3.67 3.69
N PRO A 29 10.05 -2.34 3.53
CA PRO A 29 10.14 -1.72 2.22
C PRO A 29 11.27 -2.28 1.33
N ALA A 30 12.42 -2.62 1.91
CA ALA A 30 13.52 -3.22 1.16
C ALA A 30 13.15 -4.60 0.59
N ASP A 31 12.45 -5.43 1.35
CA ASP A 31 12.01 -6.75 0.93
C ASP A 31 10.97 -6.66 -0.20
N PHE A 32 10.06 -5.68 -0.12
CA PHE A 32 9.11 -5.39 -1.20
C PHE A 32 9.81 -4.99 -2.49
N ILE A 33 10.81 -4.11 -2.41
CA ILE A 33 11.59 -3.70 -3.58
C ILE A 33 12.38 -4.89 -4.15
N ASN A 34 12.97 -5.74 -3.32
CA ASN A 34 13.64 -6.96 -3.78
C ASN A 34 12.66 -7.90 -4.51
N GLU A 35 11.48 -8.15 -3.93
CA GLU A 35 10.43 -8.99 -4.53
C GLU A 35 9.95 -8.42 -5.88
N ALA A 36 9.76 -7.10 -5.96
CA ALA A 36 9.30 -6.41 -7.17
C ALA A 36 10.20 -6.62 -8.40
N PHE A 37 11.48 -6.92 -8.17
CA PHE A 37 12.53 -7.09 -9.18
C PHE A 37 13.25 -8.45 -9.08
N SER A 38 12.56 -9.48 -8.58
CA SER A 38 13.07 -10.87 -8.55
C SER A 38 14.45 -11.00 -7.88
N GLY A 39 14.69 -10.24 -6.81
CA GLY A 39 15.94 -10.22 -6.05
C GLY A 39 17.06 -9.38 -6.65
N GLN A 40 16.84 -8.71 -7.79
CA GLN A 40 17.83 -7.88 -8.47
C GLN A 40 17.31 -6.45 -8.68
N PRO A 41 17.06 -5.68 -7.61
CA PRO A 41 16.52 -4.34 -7.75
C PRO A 41 17.50 -3.40 -8.47
N PRO A 42 17.03 -2.54 -9.37
CA PRO A 42 17.87 -1.52 -9.98
C PRO A 42 18.31 -0.49 -8.94
N LYS A 43 19.30 0.35 -9.29
CA LYS A 43 19.66 1.48 -8.43
C LYS A 43 18.48 2.44 -8.30
N ALA A 44 18.19 2.83 -7.07
CA ALA A 44 17.18 3.84 -6.78
C ALA A 44 17.50 5.16 -7.48
N LYS A 45 16.50 5.75 -8.14
CA LYS A 45 16.54 7.12 -8.67
C LYS A 45 15.75 8.06 -7.78
N VAL A 46 15.96 9.36 -7.98
CA VAL A 46 15.31 10.44 -7.21
C VAL A 46 14.55 11.33 -8.18
N LEU A 47 13.26 11.52 -7.91
CA LEU A 47 12.42 12.49 -8.58
C LEU A 47 12.29 13.74 -7.70
N TRP A 48 12.84 14.85 -8.16
CA TRP A 48 12.62 16.16 -7.54
C TRP A 48 11.24 16.70 -7.91
N LEU A 49 10.53 17.21 -6.90
CA LEU A 49 9.16 17.71 -7.05
C LEU A 49 9.21 19.22 -7.29
N ASP A 50 8.96 19.63 -8.54
CA ASP A 50 8.75 21.03 -8.89
C ASP A 50 7.40 21.57 -8.36
N LYS A 51 7.17 22.87 -8.55
CA LYS A 51 5.95 23.54 -8.07
C LYS A 51 4.68 22.92 -8.66
N THR A 52 4.70 22.56 -9.94
CA THR A 52 3.55 21.99 -10.65
C THR A 52 3.21 20.61 -10.10
N LEU A 53 4.20 19.73 -10.01
CA LEU A 53 3.99 18.38 -9.49
C LEU A 53 3.58 18.41 -8.01
N LYS A 54 4.18 19.27 -7.19
CA LYS A 54 3.74 19.45 -5.80
C LYS A 54 2.28 19.90 -5.69
N LYS A 55 1.83 20.77 -6.59
CA LYS A 55 0.43 21.19 -6.63
C LYS A 55 -0.48 20.01 -6.97
N GLN A 56 -0.16 19.24 -8.01
CA GLN A 56 -0.95 18.05 -8.39
C GLN A 56 -1.03 17.02 -7.25
N LEU A 57 0.09 16.75 -6.57
CA LEU A 57 0.09 15.88 -5.39
C LEU A 57 -0.81 16.43 -4.28
N SER A 58 -0.76 17.74 -4.03
CA SER A 58 -1.57 18.37 -2.99
C SER A 58 -3.07 18.34 -3.32
N ASP A 59 -3.43 18.50 -4.60
CA ASP A 59 -4.81 18.40 -5.08
C ASP A 59 -5.36 16.97 -4.85
N ILE A 60 -4.55 15.92 -5.08
CA ILE A 60 -4.93 14.52 -4.83
C ILE A 60 -5.03 14.23 -3.32
N LEU A 61 -4.07 14.72 -2.54
CA LEU A 61 -4.01 14.47 -1.09
C LEU A 61 -5.05 15.27 -0.30
N GLY A 62 -5.47 16.43 -0.80
CA GLY A 62 -6.24 17.39 -0.03
C GLY A 62 -5.43 18.09 1.08
N HIS A 63 -4.11 17.94 1.07
CA HIS A 63 -3.18 18.66 1.93
C HIS A 63 -1.81 18.80 1.25
N PRO A 64 -0.93 19.72 1.69
CA PRO A 64 0.39 19.88 1.10
C PRO A 64 1.25 18.62 1.21
N TYR A 65 1.92 18.24 0.11
CA TYR A 65 2.99 17.23 0.16
C TYR A 65 4.28 17.84 0.72
N ARG A 66 4.75 17.34 1.87
CA ARG A 66 5.88 17.95 2.61
C ARG A 66 7.25 17.61 2.02
N GLY A 67 7.38 16.52 1.27
CA GLY A 67 8.66 16.10 0.70
C GLY A 67 9.14 17.00 -0.45
N MET A 68 10.46 17.12 -0.61
CA MET A 68 11.06 17.79 -1.78
C MET A 68 11.34 16.84 -2.95
N ARG A 69 11.47 15.55 -2.64
CA ARG A 69 11.87 14.52 -3.59
C ARG A 69 11.30 13.17 -3.18
N ILE A 70 11.09 12.31 -4.17
CA ILE A 70 10.60 10.94 -3.97
C ILE A 70 11.61 9.98 -4.59
N ARG A 71 11.96 8.93 -3.85
CA ARG A 71 12.81 7.85 -4.35
C ARG A 71 11.95 6.81 -5.05
N TYR A 72 12.44 6.26 -6.16
CA TYR A 72 11.79 5.20 -6.91
C TYR A 72 12.80 4.28 -7.57
N TRP A 73 12.36 3.09 -7.97
CA TRP A 73 13.18 2.07 -8.60
C TRP A 73 12.63 1.80 -10.01
N PRO A 74 13.32 2.25 -11.08
CA PRO A 74 12.89 2.01 -12.45
C PRO A 74 13.62 0.83 -13.11
N GLN A 75 12.89 0.02 -13.87
CA GLN A 75 13.40 -0.98 -14.79
C GLN A 75 12.50 -1.04 -16.02
N ASP A 76 13.02 -0.64 -17.18
CA ASP A 76 12.25 -0.51 -18.42
C ASP A 76 10.97 0.33 -18.22
N LYS A 77 9.78 -0.26 -18.46
CA LYS A 77 8.47 0.37 -18.26
C LYS A 77 7.90 0.18 -16.85
N LYS A 78 8.66 -0.43 -15.95
CA LYS A 78 8.28 -0.76 -14.58
C LYS A 78 8.88 0.24 -13.60
N THR A 79 8.08 0.74 -12.67
CA THR A 79 8.54 1.56 -11.55
C THR A 79 7.97 1.06 -10.23
N ALA A 80 8.80 1.01 -9.19
CA ALA A 80 8.37 0.70 -7.83
C ALA A 80 8.51 1.92 -6.92
N TRP A 81 7.49 2.13 -6.07
CA TRP A 81 7.32 3.26 -5.19
C TRP A 81 7.01 2.81 -3.77
N ILE A 82 7.58 3.52 -2.79
CA ILE A 82 7.19 3.40 -1.38
C ILE A 82 6.62 4.76 -0.98
N LEU A 83 5.33 4.80 -0.70
CA LEU A 83 4.61 6.03 -0.39
C LEU A 83 3.88 5.90 0.94
N GLU A 84 3.59 7.05 1.57
CA GLU A 84 2.88 7.11 2.84
C GLU A 84 1.77 8.14 2.77
N GLU A 85 0.63 7.80 3.37
CA GLU A 85 -0.49 8.71 3.57
C GLU A 85 -1.11 8.44 4.94
N ILE A 86 -1.66 9.49 5.57
CA ILE A 86 -2.36 9.34 6.85
C ILE A 86 -3.68 8.61 6.60
N GLY A 87 -3.92 7.55 7.37
CA GLY A 87 -5.22 6.88 7.44
C GLY A 87 -6.22 7.73 8.23
N LYS A 88 -6.53 7.29 9.45
CA LYS A 88 -7.25 8.09 10.42
C LYS A 88 -6.33 9.07 11.14
N GLU A 89 -5.21 8.59 11.65
CA GLU A 89 -4.31 9.31 12.55
C GLU A 89 -2.82 8.97 12.34
N LYS A 90 -2.51 7.80 11.76
CA LYS A 90 -1.15 7.32 11.57
C LYS A 90 -0.85 7.04 10.10
N PRO A 91 0.42 7.13 9.67
CA PRO A 91 0.78 6.84 8.29
C PRO A 91 0.61 5.36 7.97
N ILE A 92 0.10 5.10 6.77
CA ILE A 92 0.07 3.79 6.12
C ILE A 92 1.18 3.76 5.08
N THR A 93 2.17 2.91 5.25
CA THR A 93 3.28 2.75 4.31
C THR A 93 2.89 1.72 3.26
N THR A 94 2.87 2.12 2.00
CA THR A 94 2.37 1.31 0.87
C THR A 94 3.45 1.17 -0.20
N GLY A 95 3.67 -0.06 -0.65
CA GLY A 95 4.45 -0.37 -1.83
C GLY A 95 3.54 -0.43 -3.04
N ILE A 96 3.90 0.27 -4.13
CA ILE A 96 3.15 0.26 -5.39
C ILE A 96 4.11 -0.04 -6.54
N ILE A 97 3.72 -0.97 -7.41
CA ILE A 97 4.40 -1.27 -8.66
C ILE A 97 3.51 -0.79 -9.80
N ILE A 98 4.06 0.07 -10.65
CA ILE A 98 3.47 0.48 -11.91
C ILE A 98 4.23 -0.19 -13.04
N ASN A 99 3.54 -0.73 -14.02
CA ASN A 99 4.11 -1.30 -15.22
C ASN A 99 3.31 -0.84 -16.44
N ASN A 100 4.00 -0.23 -17.41
CA ASN A 100 3.38 0.27 -18.63
C ASN A 100 2.18 1.22 -18.34
N GLY A 101 2.34 2.12 -17.36
CA GLY A 101 1.32 3.09 -16.96
C GLY A 101 0.11 2.52 -16.24
N LYS A 102 0.15 1.24 -15.84
CA LYS A 102 -0.91 0.56 -15.09
C LYS A 102 -0.38 0.01 -13.78
N ILE A 103 -1.23 -0.05 -12.76
CA ILE A 103 -0.87 -0.65 -11.48
C ILE A 103 -0.72 -2.17 -11.66
N GLU A 104 0.49 -2.67 -11.43
CA GLU A 104 0.77 -4.11 -11.39
C GLU A 104 0.41 -4.68 -10.01
N GLN A 105 0.79 -3.97 -8.94
CA GLN A 105 0.59 -4.41 -7.55
C GLN A 105 0.52 -3.23 -6.58
N ILE A 106 -0.32 -3.37 -5.55
CA ILE A 106 -0.31 -2.54 -4.33
C ILE A 106 -0.19 -3.47 -3.13
N LYS A 107 0.65 -3.09 -2.15
CA LYS A 107 0.80 -3.84 -0.90
C LYS A 107 0.96 -2.89 0.28
N VAL A 108 0.21 -3.12 1.36
CA VAL A 108 0.40 -2.42 2.63
C VAL A 108 1.60 -3.04 3.34
N LEU A 109 2.63 -2.23 3.56
CA LEU A 109 3.91 -2.68 4.13
C LEU A 109 3.96 -2.47 5.64
N VAL A 110 3.48 -1.31 6.10
CA VAL A 110 3.43 -0.95 7.52
C VAL A 110 2.11 -0.27 7.81
N PHE A 111 1.42 -0.76 8.83
CA PHE A 111 0.13 -0.22 9.28
C PHE A 111 0.19 0.04 10.77
N ARG A 112 -0.23 1.22 11.22
CA ARG A 112 0.04 1.70 12.58
C ARG A 112 -1.22 2.09 13.35
N GLU A 113 -2.39 1.73 12.82
CA GLU A 113 -3.69 2.01 13.45
C GLU A 113 -4.34 0.74 13.97
N SER A 114 -5.27 0.89 14.91
CA SER A 114 -5.96 -0.23 15.55
C SER A 114 -7.05 -0.85 14.67
N ARG A 115 -7.56 -0.13 13.68
CA ARG A 115 -8.65 -0.55 12.78
C ARG A 115 -8.37 -0.10 11.35
N GLY A 116 -9.05 -0.72 10.40
CA GLY A 116 -8.87 -0.43 8.98
C GLY A 116 -7.70 -1.18 8.35
N TRP A 117 -7.12 -2.16 9.06
CA TRP A 117 -6.04 -3.01 8.57
C TRP A 117 -6.52 -3.98 7.47
N GLU A 118 -7.83 -4.12 7.29
CA GLU A 118 -8.48 -4.94 6.28
C GLU A 118 -8.03 -4.56 4.86
N VAL A 119 -7.62 -3.30 4.65
CA VAL A 119 -7.07 -2.82 3.37
C VAL A 119 -5.74 -3.48 2.97
N ARG A 120 -5.12 -4.27 3.85
CA ARG A 120 -3.90 -5.02 3.52
C ARG A 120 -4.16 -6.29 2.71
N HIS A 121 -5.40 -6.78 2.70
CA HIS A 121 -5.73 -8.08 2.12
C HIS A 121 -5.89 -8.03 0.60
N ASP A 122 -5.58 -9.15 -0.04
CA ASP A 122 -5.60 -9.31 -1.50
C ASP A 122 -6.98 -9.05 -2.12
N PHE A 123 -8.06 -9.35 -1.39
CA PHE A 123 -9.42 -9.05 -1.88
C PHE A 123 -9.65 -7.55 -2.12
N PHE A 124 -8.92 -6.70 -1.40
CA PHE A 124 -8.99 -5.25 -1.55
C PHE A 124 -7.89 -4.73 -2.48
N THR A 125 -6.62 -5.06 -2.21
CA THR A 125 -5.50 -4.57 -3.03
C THR A 125 -5.55 -5.07 -4.47
N GLY A 126 -6.14 -6.25 -4.70
CA GLY A 126 -6.36 -6.81 -6.03
C GLY A 126 -7.27 -5.97 -6.93
N GLN A 127 -8.15 -5.14 -6.37
CA GLN A 127 -9.05 -4.27 -7.14
C GLN A 127 -8.28 -3.21 -7.96
N PHE A 128 -7.08 -2.84 -7.49
CA PHE A 128 -6.20 -1.88 -8.17
C PHE A 128 -5.46 -2.47 -9.37
N LYS A 129 -5.39 -3.79 -9.52
CA LYS A 129 -4.62 -4.43 -10.60
C LYS A 129 -5.14 -3.98 -11.97
N GLN A 130 -4.25 -3.49 -12.83
CA GLN A 130 -4.56 -2.89 -14.13
C GLN A 130 -5.31 -1.54 -14.07
N ALA A 131 -5.42 -0.91 -12.90
CA ALA A 131 -5.89 0.47 -12.82
C ALA A 131 -4.89 1.42 -13.49
N GLY A 132 -5.39 2.44 -14.16
CA GLY A 132 -4.61 3.53 -14.75
C GLY A 132 -5.11 4.90 -14.31
N LEU A 133 -4.42 5.94 -14.77
CA LEU A 133 -4.75 7.34 -14.48
C LEU A 133 -5.56 7.95 -15.63
N LYS A 134 -6.70 8.56 -15.31
CA LYS A 134 -7.47 9.38 -16.24
C LYS A 134 -6.89 10.81 -16.34
N PRO A 135 -7.22 11.58 -17.39
CA PRO A 135 -6.75 12.96 -17.55
C PRO A 135 -7.11 13.90 -16.38
N ASP A 136 -8.16 13.58 -15.62
CA ASP A 136 -8.63 14.31 -14.44
C ASP A 136 -7.91 13.90 -13.14
N ASN A 137 -6.84 13.10 -13.22
CA ASN A 137 -6.13 12.50 -12.09
C ASN A 137 -7.01 11.60 -11.20
N SER A 138 -8.05 10.97 -11.76
CA SER A 138 -8.78 9.90 -11.09
C SER A 138 -8.35 8.52 -11.60
N LEU A 139 -8.63 7.46 -10.83
CA LEU A 139 -8.43 6.08 -11.28
C LEU A 139 -9.44 5.76 -12.41
N ASP A 140 -9.00 5.02 -13.41
CA ASP A 140 -9.82 4.55 -14.54
C ASP A 140 -10.90 3.51 -14.17
N ARG A 141 -10.98 3.14 -12.90
CA ARG A 141 -11.93 2.16 -12.38
C ARG A 141 -12.41 2.50 -10.97
N HIS A 142 -13.54 1.89 -10.61
CA HIS A 142 -14.04 1.91 -9.25
C HIS A 142 -13.23 0.96 -8.36
N ILE A 143 -13.11 1.33 -7.09
CA ILE A 143 -12.51 0.53 -6.04
C ILE A 143 -13.51 0.55 -4.89
N ASP A 144 -14.04 -0.61 -4.53
CA ASP A 144 -15.04 -0.77 -3.50
C ASP A 144 -14.48 -0.35 -2.13
N ASN A 145 -15.36 0.11 -1.26
CA ASN A 145 -14.99 0.43 0.12
C ASN A 145 -15.06 -0.82 1.00
N ILE A 146 -14.34 -0.77 2.12
CA ILE A 146 -14.46 -1.73 3.21
C ILE A 146 -15.16 -1.03 4.37
N SER A 147 -16.26 -1.61 4.85
CA SER A 147 -16.99 -1.12 6.03
C SER A 147 -16.05 -0.99 7.22
N GLY A 148 -16.07 0.17 7.88
CA GLY A 148 -15.20 0.44 9.04
C GLY A 148 -13.75 0.84 8.71
N ALA A 149 -13.36 0.83 7.43
CA ALA A 149 -11.99 1.18 6.99
C ALA A 149 -11.96 2.34 5.96
N THR A 150 -13.00 3.16 5.88
CA THR A 150 -13.16 4.20 4.85
C THR A 150 -11.96 5.15 4.72
N LEU A 151 -11.34 5.55 5.83
CA LEU A 151 -10.18 6.45 5.83
C LEU A 151 -8.93 5.75 5.28
N SER A 152 -8.69 4.50 5.68
CA SER A 152 -7.61 3.66 5.15
C SER A 152 -7.79 3.39 3.65
N VAL A 153 -9.02 3.11 3.21
CA VAL A 153 -9.37 2.94 1.80
C VAL A 153 -9.08 4.22 1.01
N ARG A 154 -9.50 5.39 1.54
CA ARG A 154 -9.24 6.69 0.92
C ARG A 154 -7.74 6.96 0.80
N ALA A 155 -6.96 6.65 1.84
CA ALA A 155 -5.50 6.79 1.81
C ALA A 155 -4.88 5.94 0.69
N LEU A 156 -5.26 4.66 0.57
CA LEU A 156 -4.74 3.80 -0.50
C LEU A 156 -5.16 4.27 -1.91
N LYS A 157 -6.39 4.76 -2.09
CA LYS A 157 -6.83 5.36 -3.36
C LYS A 157 -5.95 6.54 -3.76
N LYS A 158 -5.67 7.46 -2.82
CA LYS A 158 -4.76 8.60 -3.08
C LYS A 158 -3.35 8.13 -3.44
N LEU A 159 -2.80 7.17 -2.69
CA LEU A 159 -1.45 6.66 -2.96
C LEU A 159 -1.34 5.96 -4.31
N ALA A 160 -2.36 5.21 -4.72
CA ALA A 160 -2.46 4.60 -6.05
C ALA A 160 -2.42 5.67 -7.17
N THR A 161 -3.27 6.70 -7.04
CA THR A 161 -3.31 7.83 -7.99
C THR A 161 -1.98 8.56 -8.06
N ILE A 162 -1.35 8.83 -6.91
CA ILE A 162 -0.03 9.48 -6.84
C ILE A 162 1.03 8.63 -7.54
N ALA A 163 1.08 7.32 -7.28
CA ALA A 163 2.07 6.44 -7.92
C ALA A 163 1.96 6.47 -9.45
N LEU A 164 0.74 6.45 -9.98
CA LEU A 164 0.49 6.57 -11.43
C LEU A 164 0.92 7.93 -11.99
N LEU A 165 0.61 9.03 -11.29
CA LEU A 165 1.03 10.38 -11.69
C LEU A 165 2.56 10.50 -11.71
N LEU A 166 3.23 9.96 -10.69
CA LEU A 166 4.68 9.98 -10.58
C LEU A 166 5.33 9.13 -11.67
N ASP A 167 4.79 7.94 -11.96
CA ASP A 167 5.22 7.10 -13.09
C ASP A 167 5.09 7.87 -14.41
N ALA A 168 3.91 8.41 -14.73
CA ALA A 168 3.70 9.19 -15.95
C ALA A 168 4.71 10.36 -16.08
N THR A 169 5.00 11.03 -14.96
CA THR A 169 5.98 12.12 -14.92
C THR A 169 7.40 11.64 -15.24
N VAL A 170 7.85 10.51 -14.66
CA VAL A 170 9.20 10.00 -14.92
C VAL A 170 9.33 9.42 -16.32
N GLN A 171 8.28 8.76 -16.84
CA GLN A 171 8.27 8.24 -18.21
C GLN A 171 8.32 9.38 -19.24
N GLN A 172 7.55 10.44 -19.04
CA GLN A 172 7.61 11.62 -19.91
C GLN A 172 8.99 12.29 -19.89
N LYS A 173 9.62 12.39 -18.71
CA LYS A 173 10.99 12.95 -18.59
C LYS A 173 12.04 12.07 -19.25
N GLN A 174 11.84 10.76 -19.30
CA GLN A 174 12.74 9.82 -19.98
C GLN A 174 12.58 9.88 -21.51
N ALA A 175 11.34 9.99 -22.02
CA ALA A 175 11.07 10.08 -23.45
C ALA A 175 11.55 11.39 -24.10
N ARG A 176 11.83 12.43 -23.31
CA ARG A 176 12.36 13.73 -23.76
C ARG A 176 13.90 13.80 -23.77
N LYS A 177 14.58 12.78 -23.26
CA LYS A 177 16.04 12.66 -23.28
C LYS A 177 16.48 11.81 -24.44
#